data_AF-A0A0V1NZX6-F1
#
_entry.id   AF-A0A0V1NZX6-F1
#
_cell.length_a   1.000
_cell.length_b   1.000
_cell.length_c   1.000
_cell.angle_alpha   90.00
_cell.angle_beta   90.00
_cell.angle_gamma   90.00
#
_symmetry.space_group_name_H-M   'P 1'
#
loop_
_entity.id
_entity.type
_entity.pdbx_description
1 polymer ?
#
loop_
_entity_poly.entity_id
_entity_poly.type
_entity_poly.pdbx_seq_one_letter_code
_entity_poly.pdbx_strand_id
1 'polypeptide(L)'
;MQFKPAICYKMAHVTHTEREERGFVSFYEAKARVWRFYASHLYDMCYVSQSSQPKISVEAVVKRCEKKTVNCESEFYVTAKSSNAGSQLMLWKMIVPSMKMLQWDSLKSCTQSAEPRYKPKAYSVFCLERPTTLVGMKVLPQNRDIVVLQSTQKEIELFNCSKMRENNADLSCRRIPDCSLIGLPSAGRGLMSFNRLRPCQLLASDVDGNICIWTIRNREEARSVVTAETTILASQTMGVRDLSWHPLHISLFATVGESRKLCIWDMRSLGEHKPALVEEVHDATATCISFNRFNEVLINTASEDKFVHGGHMGKVTDFSWLFCDRHYPLSMCSISEDGPIHMWQLNSYAFLPARKVDRTDAVKQFKPVKEVQSSSAASGVKRSKAAKLQRSAAASK
;
A
#
# COMPACT_ATOMS: atom_id res chain seq x y z
N MET A 1 7.01 39.38 -40.67
CA MET A 1 6.83 38.32 -39.65
C MET A 1 6.40 37.03 -40.34
N GLN A 2 7.39 36.18 -40.62
CA GLN A 2 7.23 34.79 -41.04
C GLN A 2 8.47 34.08 -40.48
N PHE A 3 8.28 33.12 -39.58
CA PHE A 3 9.36 32.31 -39.03
C PHE A 3 9.80 31.29 -40.11
N LYS A 4 11.05 31.39 -40.55
CA LYS A 4 11.75 30.29 -41.25
C LYS A 4 12.45 29.41 -40.21
N PRO A 5 12.35 28.06 -40.29
CA PRO A 5 13.26 27.17 -39.59
C PRO A 5 14.46 26.88 -40.50
N ALA A 6 15.67 27.10 -40.01
CA ALA A 6 16.88 26.62 -40.65
C ALA A 6 17.98 26.40 -39.62
N ILE A 7 18.09 25.17 -39.10
CA ILE A 7 19.38 24.62 -38.68
C ILE A 7 19.42 23.17 -39.15
N CYS A 8 20.08 22.97 -40.28
CA CYS A 8 20.44 21.68 -40.86
C CYS A 8 21.79 21.26 -40.24
N TYR A 9 21.84 20.16 -39.48
CA TYR A 9 23.09 19.51 -39.13
C TYR A 9 23.30 18.27 -40.00
N LYS A 10 24.37 18.30 -40.80
CA LYS A 10 24.89 17.17 -41.59
C LYS A 10 25.03 15.93 -40.70
N MET A 11 24.36 14.85 -41.09
CA MET A 11 24.62 13.51 -40.56
C MET A 11 25.94 12.99 -41.12
N ALA A 12 26.94 12.84 -40.26
CA ALA A 12 28.08 11.96 -40.50
C ALA A 12 27.84 10.65 -39.72
N HIS A 13 28.10 9.53 -40.39
CA HIS A 13 27.96 8.16 -39.90
C HIS A 13 28.61 7.96 -38.52
N VAL A 14 27.78 7.71 -37.49
CA VAL A 14 28.21 7.24 -36.16
C VAL A 14 27.16 6.24 -35.67
N THR A 15 27.63 5.15 -35.08
CA THR A 15 26.92 3.90 -34.75
C THR A 15 25.70 4.08 -33.83
N HIS A 16 24.69 3.23 -34.03
CA HIS A 16 23.27 3.50 -33.75
C HIS A 16 22.74 3.05 -32.36
N THR A 17 23.60 2.83 -31.35
CA THR A 17 23.16 2.20 -30.09
C THR A 17 23.20 3.11 -28.86
N GLU A 18 24.08 4.10 -28.76
CA GLU A 18 24.17 4.97 -27.57
C GLU A 18 23.25 6.22 -27.62
N ARG A 19 22.73 6.56 -28.81
CA ARG A 19 21.88 7.75 -29.00
C ARG A 19 20.44 7.54 -28.52
N GLU A 20 19.92 6.33 -28.61
CA GLU A 20 18.55 6.01 -28.17
C GLU A 20 18.48 6.12 -26.64
N GLU A 21 19.41 5.49 -25.91
CA GLU A 21 19.45 5.57 -24.44
C GLU A 21 19.68 6.99 -23.92
N ARG A 22 20.60 7.76 -24.51
CA ARG A 22 20.78 9.18 -24.13
C ARG A 22 19.55 10.04 -24.45
N GLY A 23 18.83 9.73 -25.53
CA GLY A 23 17.56 10.37 -25.87
C GLY A 23 16.48 10.13 -24.80
N PHE A 24 16.35 8.89 -24.34
CA PHE A 24 15.43 8.52 -23.26
C PHE A 24 15.79 9.20 -21.93
N VAL A 25 17.06 9.16 -21.52
CA VAL A 25 17.50 9.83 -20.28
C VAL A 25 17.25 11.34 -20.33
N SER A 26 17.62 11.99 -21.44
CA SER A 26 17.38 13.42 -21.67
C SER A 26 15.89 13.78 -21.62
N PHE A 27 15.03 12.91 -22.17
CA PHE A 27 13.58 13.09 -22.14
C PHE A 27 13.01 13.07 -20.70
N TYR A 28 13.42 12.10 -19.87
CA TYR A 28 12.96 12.04 -18.47
C TYR A 28 13.54 13.16 -17.62
N GLU A 29 14.78 13.58 -17.85
CA GLU A 29 15.34 14.76 -17.19
C GLU A 29 14.57 16.04 -17.53
N ALA A 30 14.22 16.23 -18.81
CA ALA A 30 13.39 17.35 -19.24
C ALA A 30 12.01 17.33 -18.58
N LYS A 31 11.33 16.18 -18.57
CA LYS A 31 10.07 15.99 -17.84
C LYS A 31 10.20 16.34 -16.35
N ALA A 32 11.25 15.86 -15.69
CA ALA A 32 11.48 16.12 -14.27
C ALA A 32 11.76 17.59 -13.98
N ARG A 33 12.43 18.33 -14.88
CA ARG A 33 12.64 19.78 -14.74
C ARG A 33 11.32 20.55 -14.85
N VAL A 34 10.49 20.21 -15.83
CA VAL A 34 9.17 20.82 -16.01
C VAL A 34 8.28 20.53 -14.80
N TRP A 35 8.24 19.27 -14.34
CA TRP A 35 7.48 18.90 -13.15
C TRP A 35 7.92 19.66 -11.90
N ARG A 36 9.24 19.82 -11.66
CA ARG A 36 9.77 20.60 -10.54
C ARG A 36 9.33 22.06 -10.57
N PHE A 37 9.21 22.66 -11.75
CA PHE A 37 8.72 24.03 -11.90
C PHE A 37 7.26 24.18 -11.46
N TYR A 38 6.42 23.18 -11.73
CA TYR A 38 4.99 23.18 -11.36
C TYR A 38 4.70 22.55 -9.98
N ALA A 39 5.67 21.92 -9.33
CA ALA A 39 5.45 21.17 -8.10
C ALA A 39 4.78 21.98 -6.99
N SER A 40 5.11 23.27 -6.85
CA SER A 40 4.50 24.17 -5.86
C SER A 40 3.02 24.46 -6.10
N HIS A 41 2.53 24.27 -7.32
CA HIS A 41 1.11 24.47 -7.69
C HIS A 41 0.32 23.16 -7.65
N LEU A 42 1.01 22.02 -7.76
CA LEU A 42 0.39 20.70 -7.83
C LEU A 42 0.30 20.00 -6.48
N TYR A 43 1.23 20.29 -5.55
CA TYR A 43 1.32 19.58 -4.27
C TYR A 43 1.36 20.55 -3.09
N ASP A 44 0.55 20.25 -2.07
CA ASP A 44 0.67 20.91 -0.77
C ASP A 44 2.00 20.59 -0.07
N MET A 45 2.56 19.40 -0.36
CA MET A 45 3.83 18.95 0.16
C MET A 45 4.53 17.99 -0.80
N CYS A 46 5.82 18.21 -1.03
CA CYS A 46 6.68 17.27 -1.75
C CYS A 46 8.00 17.10 -1.01
N TYR A 47 8.37 15.84 -0.72
CA TYR A 47 9.67 15.48 -0.14
C TYR A 47 10.42 14.56 -1.10
N VAL A 48 11.62 14.96 -1.49
CA VAL A 48 12.48 14.17 -2.37
C VAL A 48 13.78 13.90 -1.65
N SER A 49 14.12 12.62 -1.48
CA SER A 49 15.39 12.18 -0.93
C SER A 49 16.07 11.24 -1.92
N GLN A 50 17.36 11.45 -2.14
CA GLN A 50 18.18 10.50 -2.88
C GLN A 50 18.57 9.35 -1.94
N SER A 51 18.49 8.12 -2.42
CA SER A 51 18.99 6.95 -1.69
C SER A 51 20.11 6.31 -2.50
N SER A 52 21.14 5.81 -1.81
CA SER A 52 22.27 5.10 -2.43
C SER A 52 21.88 3.72 -2.97
N GLN A 53 20.79 3.14 -2.45
CA GLN A 53 20.34 1.79 -2.78
C GLN A 53 18.89 1.81 -3.28
N PRO A 54 18.56 1.01 -4.30
CA PRO A 54 17.19 0.91 -4.82
C PRO A 54 16.27 0.30 -3.76
N LYS A 55 15.12 0.94 -3.55
CA LYS A 55 14.06 0.46 -2.65
C LYS A 55 13.13 -0.44 -3.45
N ILE A 56 12.77 -1.59 -2.86
CA ILE A 56 12.00 -2.64 -3.52
C ILE A 56 10.53 -2.53 -3.13
N SER A 57 10.24 -2.40 -1.84
CA SER A 57 8.87 -2.28 -1.35
C SER A 57 8.79 -1.29 -0.20
N VAL A 58 7.64 -0.62 -0.09
CA VAL A 58 7.34 0.33 0.98
C VAL A 58 5.94 0.04 1.49
N GLU A 59 5.78 -0.10 2.81
CA GLU A 59 4.47 -0.21 3.43
C GLU A 59 4.35 0.74 4.63
N ALA A 60 3.30 1.57 4.65
CA ALA A 60 3.05 2.52 5.71
C ALA A 60 2.57 1.83 7.00
N VAL A 61 3.22 2.16 8.11
CA VAL A 61 2.82 1.85 9.47
C VAL A 61 1.93 2.98 9.93
N VAL A 62 0.63 2.87 9.67
CA VAL A 62 -0.32 3.91 10.05
C VAL A 62 -0.46 3.93 11.57
N LYS A 63 0.28 4.81 12.24
CA LYS A 63 0.00 5.25 13.60
C LYS A 63 -0.90 6.47 13.52
N ARG A 64 -2.05 6.42 14.20
CA ARG A 64 -2.94 7.59 14.34
C ARG A 64 -2.13 8.69 15.03
N CYS A 65 -1.86 9.79 14.35
CA CYS A 65 -1.28 10.97 15.00
C CYS A 65 -2.23 11.43 16.11
N GLU A 66 -1.70 11.54 17.33
CA GLU A 66 -2.43 12.15 18.43
C GLU A 66 -2.69 13.62 18.08
N LYS A 67 -3.93 14.06 18.26
CA LYS A 67 -4.47 15.35 17.76
C LYS A 67 -3.79 16.61 18.32
N LYS A 68 -2.72 16.49 19.12
CA LYS A 68 -2.15 17.57 19.93
C LYS A 68 -0.74 18.02 19.55
N THR A 69 -0.05 17.35 18.61
CA THR A 69 1.32 17.75 18.23
C THR A 69 1.37 18.60 16.99
N VAL A 70 2.30 19.55 16.98
CA VAL A 70 2.62 20.44 15.85
C VAL A 70 3.11 19.65 14.62
N ASN A 71 3.74 18.50 14.87
CA ASN A 71 4.26 17.60 13.84
C ASN A 71 3.43 16.31 13.80
N CYS A 72 3.21 15.84 12.58
CA CYS A 72 2.72 14.51 12.27
C CYS A 72 3.93 13.58 12.06
N GLU A 73 3.95 12.47 12.78
CA GLU A 73 4.95 11.42 12.58
C GLU A 73 4.31 10.28 11.79
N SER A 74 5.00 9.84 10.75
CA SER A 74 4.60 8.70 9.92
C SER A 74 5.75 7.72 9.81
N GLU A 75 5.43 6.44 9.97
CA GLU A 75 6.41 5.37 9.92
C GLU A 75 6.17 4.50 8.69
N PHE A 76 7.24 4.00 8.08
CA PHE A 76 7.19 3.17 6.88
C PHE A 76 8.20 2.04 7.04
N TYR A 77 7.78 0.80 6.78
CA TYR A 77 8.75 -0.25 6.51
C TYR A 77 9.18 -0.14 5.05
N VAL A 78 10.49 -0.30 4.82
CA VAL A 78 11.11 -0.19 3.50
C VAL A 78 12.08 -1.34 3.33
N THR A 79 11.96 -2.07 2.22
CA THR A 79 13.00 -3.04 1.82
C THR A 79 13.90 -2.45 0.74
N ALA A 80 15.19 -2.77 0.80
CA ALA A 80 16.18 -2.31 -0.17
C ALA A 80 17.17 -3.42 -0.53
N LYS A 81 17.78 -3.32 -1.71
CA LYS A 81 18.94 -4.16 -2.05
C LYS A 81 20.17 -3.63 -1.31
N SER A 82 20.87 -4.51 -0.60
CA SER A 82 22.12 -4.17 0.08
C SER A 82 23.27 -4.12 -0.94
N SER A 83 24.31 -3.33 -0.67
CA SER A 83 25.52 -3.30 -1.50
C SER A 83 26.28 -4.63 -1.49
N ASN A 84 26.13 -5.41 -0.42
CA ASN A 84 26.91 -6.61 -0.16
C ASN A 84 26.19 -7.89 -0.64
N ALA A 85 25.50 -7.82 -1.78
CA ALA A 85 24.69 -8.91 -2.37
C ALA A 85 23.49 -9.43 -1.54
N GLY A 86 23.21 -8.82 -0.39
CA GLY A 86 22.05 -9.12 0.45
C GLY A 86 20.88 -8.15 0.26
N SER A 87 19.99 -8.06 1.24
CA SER A 87 18.90 -7.08 1.29
C SER A 87 18.72 -6.54 2.69
N GLN A 88 18.05 -5.40 2.82
CA GLN A 88 17.84 -4.71 4.08
C GLN A 88 16.35 -4.48 4.30
N LEU A 89 15.88 -4.69 5.53
CA LEU A 89 14.60 -4.16 6.03
C LEU A 89 14.89 -2.97 6.92
N MET A 90 14.35 -1.80 6.58
CA MET A 90 14.44 -0.60 7.40
C MET A 90 13.07 -0.17 7.90
N LEU A 91 13.04 0.39 9.09
CA LEU A 91 11.90 1.20 9.54
C LEU A 91 12.29 2.66 9.40
N TRP A 92 11.61 3.39 8.52
CA TRP A 92 11.78 4.81 8.33
C TRP A 92 10.76 5.59 9.12
N LYS A 93 11.21 6.65 9.78
CA LYS A 93 10.35 7.62 10.45
C LYS A 93 10.46 8.95 9.72
N MET A 94 9.32 9.47 9.28
CA MET A 94 9.17 10.75 8.62
C MET A 94 8.37 11.68 9.51
N ILE A 95 8.93 12.87 9.76
CA ILE A 95 8.31 13.91 10.55
C ILE A 95 7.93 15.04 9.60
N VAL A 96 6.63 15.31 9.56
CA VAL A 96 6.00 16.27 8.65
C VAL A 96 5.20 17.28 9.48
N PRO A 97 5.22 18.59 9.16
CA PRO A 97 4.36 19.55 9.83
C PRO A 97 2.87 19.22 9.63
N SER A 98 2.03 19.48 10.62
CA SER A 98 0.59 19.34 10.46
C SER A 98 0.06 20.29 9.38
N MET A 99 -0.89 19.82 8.55
CA MET A 99 -1.56 20.64 7.52
C MET A 99 -2.17 21.93 8.07
N LYS A 100 -2.52 21.97 9.37
CA LYS A 100 -3.01 23.19 10.04
C LYS A 100 -1.99 24.33 10.08
N MET A 101 -0.68 24.05 9.97
CA MET A 101 0.36 25.06 9.86
C MET A 101 0.65 25.49 8.42
N LEU A 102 0.52 24.57 7.45
CA LEU A 102 0.81 24.86 6.04
C LEU A 102 -0.13 25.92 5.44
N GLN A 103 -1.35 26.06 5.98
CA GLN A 103 -2.31 27.07 5.53
C GLN A 103 -1.91 28.53 5.87
N TRP A 104 -0.95 28.78 6.78
CA TRP A 104 -0.65 30.15 7.23
C TRP A 104 0.58 30.78 6.56
N ASP A 105 1.55 29.98 6.11
CA ASP A 105 2.85 30.52 5.64
C ASP A 105 3.02 30.56 4.11
N SER A 106 2.22 29.80 3.33
CA SER A 106 2.40 29.67 1.87
C SER A 106 1.94 30.86 1.03
N LEU A 107 1.31 31.88 1.63
CA LEU A 107 0.86 33.09 0.92
C LEU A 107 1.77 34.31 1.09
N LYS A 108 2.83 34.22 1.92
CA LYS A 108 3.72 35.38 2.18
C LYS A 108 5.15 35.23 1.64
N SER A 109 5.59 34.06 1.20
CA SER A 109 6.99 33.82 0.82
C SER A 109 7.29 33.82 -0.69
N CYS A 110 6.31 34.08 -1.56
CA CYS A 110 6.56 34.12 -3.01
C CYS A 110 7.42 35.29 -3.49
N THR A 111 7.85 36.21 -2.61
CA THR A 111 8.62 37.40 -3.01
C THR A 111 9.95 37.61 -2.29
N GLN A 112 10.32 36.77 -1.32
CA GLN A 112 11.63 36.89 -0.65
C GLN A 112 12.24 35.52 -0.42
N SER A 113 13.57 35.45 -0.58
CA SER A 113 14.44 34.29 -0.39
C SER A 113 14.49 33.81 1.07
N ALA A 114 13.33 33.65 1.72
CA ALA A 114 13.23 33.05 3.03
C ALA A 114 13.28 31.53 2.86
N GLU A 115 14.31 30.88 3.42
CA GLU A 115 14.31 29.43 3.53
C GLU A 115 13.02 28.95 4.22
N PRO A 116 12.40 27.85 3.77
CA PRO A 116 11.24 27.30 4.45
C PRO A 116 11.59 27.00 5.90
N ARG A 117 10.82 27.60 6.83
CA ARG A 117 11.05 27.54 8.28
C ARG A 117 11.04 26.12 8.85
N TYR A 118 10.41 25.18 8.12
CA TYR A 118 10.33 23.78 8.48
C TYR A 118 10.75 22.89 7.31
N LYS A 119 11.80 22.07 7.53
CA LYS A 119 12.25 21.04 6.59
C LYS A 119 11.78 19.67 7.12
N PRO A 120 10.99 18.90 6.34
CA PRO A 120 10.62 17.54 6.73
C PRO A 120 11.87 16.71 6.97
N LYS A 121 11.84 15.88 8.01
CA LYS A 121 12.96 15.02 8.38
C LYS A 121 12.55 13.57 8.19
N ALA A 122 13.35 12.82 7.44
CA ALA A 122 13.22 11.37 7.33
C ALA A 122 14.53 10.73 7.78
N TYR A 123 14.45 9.70 8.63
CA TYR A 123 15.59 8.94 9.09
C TYR A 123 15.22 7.49 9.36
N SER A 124 16.21 6.61 9.32
CA SER A 124 16.03 5.19 9.67
C SER A 124 16.04 5.03 11.18
N VAL A 125 15.03 4.36 11.73
CA VAL A 125 14.95 3.98 13.15
C VAL A 125 15.81 2.75 13.41
N PHE A 126 15.70 1.73 12.54
CA PHE A 126 16.58 0.57 12.53
C PHE A 126 16.80 0.09 11.09
N CYS A 127 17.83 -0.71 10.88
CA CYS A 127 18.06 -1.51 9.66
C CYS A 127 18.40 -2.95 10.07
N LEU A 128 17.72 -3.90 9.43
CA LEU A 128 17.91 -5.34 9.59
C LEU A 128 18.51 -5.86 8.29
N GLU A 129 19.75 -6.35 8.38
CA GLU A 129 20.46 -6.94 7.24
C GLU A 129 20.03 -8.40 7.04
N ARG A 130 19.73 -8.76 5.80
CA ARG A 130 19.43 -10.12 5.36
C ARG A 130 20.47 -10.56 4.33
N PRO A 131 21.03 -11.79 4.48
CA PRO A 131 21.96 -12.35 3.50
C PRO A 131 21.25 -12.74 2.19
N THR A 132 19.93 -12.86 2.21
CA THR A 132 19.10 -13.25 1.07
C THR A 132 18.54 -12.05 0.32
N THR A 133 18.28 -12.21 -0.98
CA THR A 133 17.54 -11.23 -1.76
C THR A 133 16.07 -11.22 -1.36
N LEU A 134 15.60 -10.09 -0.83
CA LEU A 134 14.20 -9.87 -0.52
C LEU A 134 13.43 -9.53 -1.79
N VAL A 135 12.29 -10.18 -1.98
CA VAL A 135 11.40 -9.98 -3.14
C VAL A 135 10.07 -9.34 -2.75
N GLY A 136 9.66 -9.45 -1.48
CA GLY A 136 8.44 -8.81 -1.00
C GLY A 136 8.37 -8.73 0.51
N MET A 137 7.47 -7.86 0.97
CA MET A 137 7.20 -7.61 2.38
C MET A 137 5.72 -7.34 2.57
N LYS A 138 5.17 -7.80 3.70
CA LYS A 138 3.87 -7.35 4.19
C LYS A 138 3.88 -7.14 5.70
N VAL A 139 3.16 -6.12 6.13
CA VAL A 139 2.92 -5.84 7.55
C VAL A 139 1.59 -6.45 7.97
N LEU A 140 1.56 -7.13 9.11
CA LEU A 140 0.33 -7.71 9.63
C LEU A 140 -0.68 -6.59 9.97
N PRO A 141 -1.89 -6.59 9.40
CA PRO A 141 -2.85 -5.50 9.61
C PRO A 141 -3.27 -5.29 11.07
N GLN A 142 -3.38 -6.39 11.84
CA GLN A 142 -3.85 -6.39 13.22
C GLN A 142 -2.76 -5.98 14.22
N ASN A 143 -1.49 -6.31 13.94
CA ASN A 143 -0.34 -5.89 14.74
C ASN A 143 0.77 -5.39 13.81
N ARG A 144 0.91 -4.07 13.72
CA ARG A 144 1.83 -3.41 12.80
C ARG A 144 3.31 -3.48 13.19
N ASP A 145 3.63 -4.10 14.33
CA ASP A 145 5.01 -4.45 14.68
C ASP A 145 5.44 -5.78 14.06
N ILE A 146 4.52 -6.57 13.54
CA ILE A 146 4.84 -7.84 12.89
C ILE A 146 4.99 -7.62 11.38
N VAL A 147 6.16 -7.99 10.87
CA VAL A 147 6.52 -7.89 9.46
C VAL A 147 6.89 -9.27 8.95
N VAL A 148 6.40 -9.59 7.77
CA VAL A 148 6.74 -10.81 7.05
C VAL A 148 7.53 -10.45 5.80
N LEU A 149 8.64 -11.16 5.62
CA LEU A 149 9.58 -10.99 4.52
C LEU A 149 9.60 -12.26 3.67
N GLN A 150 9.45 -12.08 2.37
CA GLN A 150 9.65 -13.15 1.41
C GLN A 150 10.96 -12.89 0.66
N SER A 151 11.82 -13.90 0.66
CA SER A 151 13.08 -13.89 -0.07
C SER A 151 13.00 -14.81 -1.29
N THR A 152 14.09 -14.92 -2.04
CA THR A 152 14.25 -15.93 -3.10
C THR A 152 14.40 -17.36 -2.57
N GLN A 153 14.24 -17.59 -1.26
CA GLN A 153 14.20 -18.92 -0.66
C GLN A 153 12.76 -19.46 -0.60
N LYS A 154 12.62 -20.74 -0.20
CA LYS A 154 11.33 -21.41 0.00
C LYS A 154 10.71 -21.14 1.39
N GLU A 155 11.40 -20.34 2.20
CA GLU A 155 10.98 -19.97 3.53
C GLU A 155 10.56 -18.51 3.54
N ILE A 156 9.49 -18.22 4.28
CA ILE A 156 9.04 -16.87 4.57
C ILE A 156 9.41 -16.55 6.03
N GLU A 157 10.10 -15.44 6.23
CA GLU A 157 10.62 -15.02 7.53
C GLU A 157 9.65 -14.04 8.20
N LEU A 158 9.26 -14.30 9.45
CA LEU A 158 8.46 -13.40 10.27
C LEU A 158 9.29 -12.76 11.38
N PHE A 159 9.18 -11.44 11.49
CA PHE A 159 9.86 -10.63 12.49
C PHE A 159 8.86 -9.82 13.32
N ASN A 160 9.03 -9.85 14.64
CA ASN A 160 8.41 -8.91 15.56
C ASN A 160 9.37 -7.75 15.83
N CYS A 161 9.09 -6.62 15.18
CA CYS A 161 9.92 -5.42 15.22
C CYS A 161 9.76 -4.58 16.50
N SER A 162 8.83 -4.91 17.40
CA SER A 162 8.62 -4.16 18.66
C SER A 162 9.92 -4.01 19.46
N LYS A 163 10.63 -5.11 19.69
CA LYS A 163 11.92 -5.15 20.40
C LYS A 163 13.05 -4.42 19.67
N MET A 164 12.97 -4.29 18.35
CA MET A 164 13.98 -3.59 17.55
C MET A 164 13.82 -2.07 17.60
N ARG A 165 12.62 -1.59 17.93
CA ARG A 165 12.35 -0.15 18.11
C ARG A 165 13.00 0.42 19.37
N GLU A 166 13.14 -0.40 20.40
CA GLU A 166 13.68 0.02 21.70
C GLU A 166 15.22 0.08 21.69
N ASN A 167 15.85 -0.79 20.89
CA ASN A 167 17.29 -0.98 20.88
C ASN A 167 17.96 -0.04 19.84
N ASN A 168 17.92 1.27 20.10
CA ASN A 168 18.50 2.34 19.26
C ASN A 168 20.03 2.25 19.03
N ALA A 169 20.71 1.22 19.53
CA ALA A 169 22.16 1.18 19.67
C ALA A 169 22.91 0.53 18.49
N ASP A 170 22.24 -0.26 17.63
CA ASP A 170 22.89 -0.88 16.49
C ASP A 170 21.99 -0.76 15.25
N LEU A 171 22.30 0.23 14.41
CA LEU A 171 21.51 0.51 13.20
C LEU A 171 21.50 -0.68 12.24
N SER A 172 22.49 -1.56 12.28
CA SER A 172 22.57 -2.78 11.46
C SER A 172 22.49 -4.04 12.32
N CYS A 173 21.28 -4.44 12.69
CA CYS A 173 21.10 -5.68 13.43
C CYS A 173 21.10 -6.88 12.46
N ARG A 174 21.87 -7.93 12.77
CA ARG A 174 21.72 -9.26 12.15
C ARG A 174 20.92 -10.13 13.10
N ARG A 175 19.59 -10.11 12.95
CA ARG A 175 18.67 -10.89 13.77
C ARG A 175 18.14 -12.10 12.99
N ILE A 176 17.96 -13.22 13.70
CA ILE A 176 17.29 -14.42 13.19
C ILE A 176 15.76 -14.18 13.24
N PRO A 177 14.96 -14.71 12.29
CA PRO A 177 13.50 -14.63 12.35
C PRO A 177 12.92 -15.17 13.66
N ASP A 178 11.82 -14.56 14.10
CA ASP A 178 11.07 -15.02 15.27
C ASP A 178 10.22 -16.25 14.92
N CYS A 179 9.75 -16.34 13.67
CA CYS A 179 9.03 -17.48 13.14
C CYS A 179 9.37 -17.69 11.66
N SER A 180 9.41 -18.95 11.25
CA SER A 180 9.77 -19.39 9.90
C SER A 180 8.59 -20.13 9.27
N LEU A 181 8.03 -19.61 8.18
CA LEU A 181 6.94 -20.26 7.47
C LEU A 181 7.51 -21.08 6.31
N ILE A 182 7.28 -22.39 6.36
CA ILE A 182 7.77 -23.35 5.37
C ILE A 182 6.62 -24.00 4.62
N GLY A 183 6.90 -24.55 3.44
CA GLY A 183 5.92 -25.26 2.62
C GLY A 183 5.77 -24.74 1.20
N LEU A 184 6.46 -23.64 0.84
CA LEU A 184 6.52 -23.21 -0.57
C LEU A 184 7.26 -24.27 -1.40
N PRO A 185 6.68 -24.75 -2.51
CA PRO A 185 7.34 -25.68 -3.43
C PRO A 185 8.59 -25.07 -4.08
N SER A 186 8.55 -23.77 -4.39
CA SER A 186 9.62 -23.05 -5.08
C SER A 186 9.98 -21.72 -4.41
N ALA A 187 10.94 -20.99 -4.99
CA ALA A 187 11.42 -19.71 -4.48
C ALA A 187 10.30 -18.67 -4.38
N GLY A 188 10.35 -17.82 -3.35
CA GLY A 188 9.37 -16.76 -3.20
C GLY A 188 9.37 -15.74 -4.34
N ARG A 189 8.19 -15.20 -4.65
CA ARG A 189 7.98 -14.20 -5.73
C ARG A 189 7.78 -12.77 -5.24
N GLY A 190 7.50 -12.60 -3.95
CA GLY A 190 7.14 -11.31 -3.34
C GLY A 190 5.64 -11.04 -3.26
N LEU A 191 4.82 -12.00 -3.69
CA LEU A 191 3.35 -11.91 -3.67
C LEU A 191 2.82 -12.46 -2.36
N MET A 192 2.29 -11.57 -1.53
CA MET A 192 1.78 -11.89 -0.21
C MET A 192 0.55 -11.05 0.12
N SER A 193 -0.41 -11.64 0.80
CA SER A 193 -1.58 -10.93 1.31
C SER A 193 -2.00 -11.49 2.66
N PHE A 194 -2.32 -10.61 3.60
CA PHE A 194 -2.87 -10.99 4.91
C PHE A 194 -4.38 -10.94 4.90
N ASN A 195 -5.00 -11.91 5.56
CA ASN A 195 -6.40 -11.82 5.90
C ASN A 195 -6.59 -10.71 6.95
N ARG A 196 -7.50 -9.76 6.67
CA ARG A 196 -7.80 -8.64 7.58
C ARG A 196 -8.78 -9.02 8.66
N LEU A 197 -9.63 -10.01 8.39
CA LEU A 197 -10.69 -10.46 9.29
C LEU A 197 -10.23 -11.61 10.18
N ARG A 198 -9.41 -12.52 9.65
CA ARG A 198 -8.76 -13.57 10.43
C ARG A 198 -7.34 -13.15 10.81
N PRO A 199 -7.02 -13.00 12.10
CA PRO A 199 -5.68 -12.63 12.51
C PRO A 199 -4.67 -13.71 12.11
N CYS A 200 -3.47 -13.28 11.76
CA CYS A 200 -2.32 -14.15 11.53
C CYS A 200 -2.48 -15.18 10.41
N GLN A 201 -3.41 -14.96 9.47
CA GLN A 201 -3.55 -15.79 8.28
C GLN A 201 -2.88 -15.11 7.08
N LEU A 202 -1.89 -15.78 6.51
CA LEU A 202 -1.10 -15.30 5.37
C LEU A 202 -1.37 -16.16 4.14
N LEU A 203 -1.50 -15.51 3.00
CA LEU A 203 -1.50 -16.09 1.66
C LEU A 203 -0.23 -15.62 0.96
N ALA A 204 0.50 -16.54 0.33
CA ALA A 204 1.64 -16.18 -0.50
C ALA A 204 1.73 -17.07 -1.74
N SER A 205 2.41 -16.55 -2.77
CA SER A 205 2.75 -17.31 -3.97
C SER A 205 4.25 -17.42 -4.15
N ASP A 206 4.69 -18.53 -4.74
CA ASP A 206 6.05 -18.69 -5.26
C ASP A 206 6.17 -18.26 -6.72
N VAL A 207 7.37 -18.41 -7.29
CA VAL A 207 7.70 -18.06 -8.67
C VAL A 207 6.90 -18.86 -9.71
N ASP A 208 6.58 -20.12 -9.40
CA ASP A 208 5.88 -21.04 -10.31
C ASP A 208 4.36 -20.84 -10.28
N GLY A 209 3.86 -20.04 -9.33
CA GLY A 209 2.44 -19.76 -9.16
C GLY A 209 1.74 -20.76 -8.23
N ASN A 210 2.48 -21.53 -7.42
CA ASN A 210 1.88 -22.27 -6.31
C ASN A 210 1.48 -21.29 -5.22
N ILE A 211 0.32 -21.53 -4.63
CA ILE A 211 -0.24 -20.70 -3.56
C ILE A 211 -0.22 -21.49 -2.27
N CYS A 212 0.32 -20.90 -1.22
CA CYS A 212 0.33 -21.49 0.12
C CYS A 212 -0.40 -20.57 1.12
N ILE A 213 -1.05 -21.21 2.09
CA ILE A 213 -1.81 -20.55 3.15
C ILE A 213 -1.26 -21.01 4.50
N TRP A 214 -0.95 -20.05 5.36
CA TRP A 214 -0.48 -20.29 6.72
C TRP A 214 -1.40 -19.63 7.72
N THR A 215 -1.64 -20.32 8.84
CA THR A 215 -2.27 -19.75 10.03
C THR A 215 -1.24 -19.73 11.16
N ILE A 216 -0.72 -18.55 11.47
CA ILE A 216 0.32 -18.37 12.48
C ILE A 216 -0.36 -18.29 13.85
N ARG A 217 -0.35 -19.40 14.58
CA ARG A 217 -0.92 -19.44 15.93
C ARG A 217 0.05 -18.75 16.89
N ASN A 218 -0.48 -18.03 17.89
CA ASN A 218 0.32 -17.44 18.95
C ASN A 218 1.00 -18.56 19.75
N ARG A 219 2.22 -18.91 19.35
CA ARG A 219 3.10 -19.74 20.17
C ARG A 219 4.08 -18.79 20.81
N GLU A 220 4.07 -18.75 22.14
CA GLU A 220 5.03 -17.99 22.94
C GLU A 220 6.47 -18.51 22.79
N GLU A 221 6.64 -19.63 22.10
CA GLU A 221 7.92 -20.20 21.71
C GLU A 221 8.59 -19.32 20.64
N ALA A 222 9.64 -18.61 21.06
CA ALA A 222 10.59 -18.04 20.12
C ALA A 222 11.09 -19.13 19.17
N ARG A 223 11.12 -18.85 17.86
CA ARG A 223 11.61 -19.75 16.80
C ARG A 223 10.64 -20.86 16.41
N SER A 224 9.35 -20.56 16.32
CA SER A 224 8.38 -21.51 15.79
C SER A 224 8.55 -21.69 14.27
N VAL A 225 8.63 -22.94 13.81
CA VAL A 225 8.48 -23.28 12.39
C VAL A 225 7.01 -23.61 12.13
N VAL A 226 6.39 -22.96 11.14
CA VAL A 226 4.98 -23.16 10.78
C VAL A 226 4.92 -23.69 9.36
N THR A 227 4.37 -24.89 9.19
CA THR A 227 4.12 -25.48 7.88
C THR A 227 2.85 -24.90 7.26
N ALA A 228 2.81 -24.81 5.93
CA ALA A 228 1.61 -24.43 5.19
C ALA A 228 0.44 -25.36 5.55
N GLU A 229 -0.71 -24.77 5.86
CA GLU A 229 -1.96 -25.50 6.13
C GLU A 229 -2.59 -25.97 4.83
N THR A 230 -2.40 -25.22 3.75
CA THR A 230 -2.91 -25.57 2.42
C THR A 230 -1.92 -25.12 1.36
N THR A 231 -1.75 -25.97 0.34
CA THR A 231 -0.97 -25.68 -0.85
C THR A 231 -1.81 -25.98 -2.09
N ILE A 232 -1.96 -25.00 -2.96
CA ILE A 232 -2.61 -25.11 -4.28
C ILE A 232 -1.48 -25.10 -5.31
N LEU A 233 -1.42 -26.15 -6.13
CA LEU A 233 -0.32 -26.32 -7.07
C LEU A 233 -0.48 -25.43 -8.30
N ALA A 234 0.64 -25.06 -8.93
CA ALA A 234 0.69 -24.25 -10.13
C ALA A 234 -0.12 -24.82 -11.30
N SER A 235 -0.32 -26.14 -11.35
CA SER A 235 -1.19 -26.80 -12.34
C SER A 235 -2.67 -26.46 -12.19
N GLN A 236 -3.09 -26.05 -10.98
CA GLN A 236 -4.44 -25.66 -10.64
C GLN A 236 -4.62 -24.15 -10.70
N THR A 237 -3.53 -23.41 -10.59
CA THR A 237 -3.53 -21.96 -10.74
C THR A 237 -3.33 -21.59 -12.20
N MET A 238 -3.76 -20.39 -12.57
CA MET A 238 -3.78 -19.95 -13.96
C MET A 238 -2.66 -18.93 -14.21
N GLY A 239 -1.43 -19.27 -13.75
CA GLY A 239 -0.21 -18.48 -13.86
C GLY A 239 -0.22 -17.21 -13.02
N VAL A 240 -0.20 -17.34 -11.68
CA VAL A 240 -0.43 -16.22 -10.73
C VAL A 240 0.60 -15.09 -10.91
N ARG A 241 0.11 -13.89 -11.18
CA ARG A 241 0.87 -12.63 -11.23
C ARG A 241 0.64 -11.76 -10.01
N ASP A 242 -0.56 -11.83 -9.43
CA ASP A 242 -0.92 -11.13 -8.20
C ASP A 242 -2.08 -11.84 -7.48
N LEU A 243 -2.19 -11.61 -6.17
CA LEU A 243 -3.19 -12.23 -5.30
C LEU A 243 -3.64 -11.27 -4.18
N SER A 244 -4.88 -11.42 -3.76
CA SER A 244 -5.44 -10.56 -2.71
C SER A 244 -6.52 -11.26 -1.91
N TRP A 245 -6.47 -11.16 -0.58
CA TRP A 245 -7.60 -11.54 0.27
C TRP A 245 -8.74 -10.55 0.12
N HIS A 246 -9.96 -11.07 0.17
CA HIS A 246 -11.14 -10.24 0.23
C HIS A 246 -11.16 -9.46 1.57
N PRO A 247 -11.37 -8.13 1.55
CA PRO A 247 -11.30 -7.32 2.77
C PRO A 247 -12.54 -7.44 3.66
N LEU A 248 -13.67 -7.89 3.11
CA LEU A 248 -14.96 -8.00 3.81
C LEU A 248 -15.45 -9.46 3.95
N HIS A 249 -14.72 -10.44 3.40
CA HIS A 249 -15.09 -11.86 3.47
C HIS A 249 -13.89 -12.68 3.95
N ILE A 250 -14.09 -13.45 5.03
CA ILE A 250 -13.00 -14.16 5.71
C ILE A 250 -12.45 -15.35 4.91
N SER A 251 -13.27 -15.95 4.04
CA SER A 251 -12.93 -17.17 3.31
C SER A 251 -12.62 -16.93 1.84
N LEU A 252 -12.74 -15.70 1.33
CA LEU A 252 -12.55 -15.42 -0.08
C LEU A 252 -11.19 -14.77 -0.34
N PHE A 253 -10.52 -15.22 -1.38
CA PHE A 253 -9.38 -14.54 -1.97
C PHE A 253 -9.46 -14.65 -3.48
N ALA A 254 -8.69 -13.82 -4.17
CA ALA A 254 -8.65 -13.84 -5.62
C ALA A 254 -7.23 -13.77 -6.16
N THR A 255 -7.08 -14.28 -7.37
CA THR A 255 -5.82 -14.36 -8.09
C THR A 255 -6.02 -13.94 -9.53
N VAL A 256 -5.04 -13.25 -10.08
CA VAL A 256 -4.97 -12.91 -11.51
C VAL A 256 -3.64 -13.36 -12.07
N GLY A 257 -3.56 -13.53 -13.38
CA GLY A 257 -2.40 -14.17 -13.97
C GLY A 257 -2.20 -14.05 -15.47
N GLU A 258 -1.23 -14.84 -15.95
CA GLU A 258 -0.85 -15.01 -17.36
C GLU A 258 -1.98 -15.59 -18.21
N SER A 259 -2.90 -16.32 -17.59
CA SER A 259 -4.13 -16.77 -18.23
C SER A 259 -5.13 -15.68 -18.58
N ARG A 260 -4.89 -14.43 -18.14
CA ARG A 260 -5.77 -13.26 -18.34
C ARG A 260 -7.13 -13.38 -17.63
N LYS A 261 -7.26 -14.39 -16.75
CA LYS A 261 -8.47 -14.68 -16.01
C LYS A 261 -8.35 -14.24 -14.56
N LEU A 262 -9.45 -13.72 -14.04
CA LEU A 262 -9.70 -13.53 -12.62
C LEU A 262 -10.27 -14.82 -12.05
N CYS A 263 -9.60 -15.36 -11.03
CA CYS A 263 -10.09 -16.52 -10.29
C CYS A 263 -10.46 -16.12 -8.86
N ILE A 264 -11.69 -16.39 -8.43
CA ILE A 264 -12.11 -16.26 -7.03
C ILE A 264 -12.05 -17.62 -6.37
N TRP A 265 -11.41 -17.70 -5.23
CA TRP A 265 -11.22 -18.90 -4.44
C TRP A 265 -11.98 -18.78 -3.13
N ASP A 266 -12.65 -19.87 -2.74
CA ASP A 266 -13.30 -19.97 -1.44
C ASP A 266 -12.61 -21.04 -0.59
N MET A 267 -12.14 -20.63 0.58
CA MET A 267 -11.47 -21.50 1.54
C MET A 267 -12.29 -22.74 1.92
N ARG A 268 -13.62 -22.64 1.86
CA ARG A 268 -14.54 -23.71 2.26
C ARG A 268 -14.60 -24.84 1.24
N SER A 269 -14.28 -24.56 -0.02
CA SER A 269 -14.33 -25.51 -1.14
C SER A 269 -12.96 -25.81 -1.75
N LEU A 270 -11.88 -25.48 -1.03
CA LEU A 270 -10.50 -25.72 -1.48
C LEU A 270 -10.16 -27.19 -1.76
N GLY A 271 -10.89 -28.13 -1.14
CA GLY A 271 -10.67 -29.56 -1.34
C GLY A 271 -10.93 -30.04 -2.78
N GLU A 272 -11.70 -29.28 -3.56
CA GLU A 272 -11.91 -29.57 -4.99
C GLU A 272 -10.77 -29.07 -5.86
N HIS A 273 -9.82 -28.32 -5.28
CA HIS A 273 -8.69 -27.71 -5.98
C HIS A 273 -9.09 -26.87 -7.20
N LYS A 274 -10.28 -26.26 -7.12
CA LYS A 274 -10.85 -25.42 -8.17
C LYS A 274 -11.27 -24.08 -7.61
N PRO A 275 -11.09 -22.99 -8.37
CA PRO A 275 -11.67 -21.70 -8.04
C PRO A 275 -13.20 -21.79 -8.10
N ALA A 276 -13.87 -21.02 -7.23
CA ALA A 276 -15.32 -20.90 -7.20
C ALA A 276 -15.87 -20.09 -8.39
N LEU A 277 -15.07 -19.16 -8.92
CA LEU A 277 -15.39 -18.36 -10.10
C LEU A 277 -14.13 -18.20 -10.96
N VAL A 278 -14.30 -18.26 -12.28
CA VAL A 278 -13.25 -17.97 -13.26
C VAL A 278 -13.85 -17.10 -14.35
N GLU A 279 -13.34 -15.89 -14.52
CA GLU A 279 -13.81 -14.93 -15.53
C GLU A 279 -12.63 -14.39 -16.33
N GLU A 280 -12.79 -14.24 -17.65
CA GLU A 280 -11.79 -13.59 -18.50
C GLU A 280 -11.97 -12.07 -18.41
N VAL A 281 -10.92 -11.37 -17.96
CA VAL A 281 -11.00 -9.94 -17.60
C VAL A 281 -10.17 -9.04 -18.50
N HIS A 282 -9.21 -9.60 -19.26
CA HIS A 282 -8.29 -8.84 -20.11
C HIS A 282 -7.91 -9.62 -21.37
N ASP A 283 -7.45 -8.90 -22.40
CA ASP A 283 -6.90 -9.49 -23.63
C ASP A 283 -5.41 -9.90 -23.50
N ALA A 284 -4.74 -9.41 -22.46
CA ALA A 284 -3.35 -9.69 -22.11
C ALA A 284 -3.21 -10.08 -20.62
N THR A 285 -1.98 -10.44 -20.22
CA THR A 285 -1.65 -10.89 -18.85
C THR A 285 -2.13 -9.88 -17.82
N ALA A 286 -2.97 -10.34 -16.89
CA ALA A 286 -3.40 -9.54 -15.76
C ALA A 286 -2.26 -9.46 -14.73
N THR A 287 -1.81 -8.25 -14.41
CA THR A 287 -0.61 -7.99 -13.62
C THR A 287 -0.89 -7.76 -12.15
N CYS A 288 -2.02 -7.11 -11.82
CA CYS A 288 -2.35 -6.69 -10.46
C CYS A 288 -3.84 -6.90 -10.16
N ILE A 289 -4.16 -7.13 -8.89
CA ILE A 289 -5.54 -7.27 -8.39
C ILE A 289 -5.72 -6.52 -7.08
N SER A 290 -6.79 -5.73 -6.97
CA SER A 290 -7.09 -4.98 -5.75
C SER A 290 -8.58 -4.93 -5.47
N PHE A 291 -8.99 -5.49 -4.34
CA PHE A 291 -10.35 -5.36 -3.83
C PHE A 291 -10.58 -3.99 -3.20
N ASN A 292 -11.76 -3.43 -3.46
CA ASN A 292 -12.22 -2.27 -2.74
C ASN A 292 -12.46 -2.61 -1.25
N ARG A 293 -12.02 -1.77 -0.33
CA ARG A 293 -12.17 -2.03 1.12
C ARG A 293 -13.56 -1.74 1.67
N PHE A 294 -14.34 -0.95 0.95
CA PHE A 294 -15.64 -0.45 1.42
C PHE A 294 -16.79 -1.08 0.65
N ASN A 295 -16.54 -1.62 -0.54
CA ASN A 295 -17.54 -2.27 -1.37
C ASN A 295 -17.16 -3.73 -1.64
N GLU A 296 -18.05 -4.65 -1.26
CA GLU A 296 -17.84 -6.10 -1.34
C GLU A 296 -17.82 -6.65 -2.77
N VAL A 297 -18.42 -5.94 -3.73
CA VAL A 297 -18.51 -6.41 -5.13
C VAL A 297 -17.53 -5.72 -6.06
N LEU A 298 -16.78 -4.72 -5.59
CA LEU A 298 -15.84 -3.97 -6.43
C LEU A 298 -14.43 -4.57 -6.33
N ILE A 299 -13.95 -4.99 -7.49
CA ILE A 299 -12.60 -5.46 -7.71
C ILE A 299 -12.01 -4.76 -8.92
N ASN A 300 -10.74 -4.40 -8.83
CA ASN A 300 -9.98 -3.90 -9.96
C ASN A 300 -8.91 -4.90 -10.34
N THR A 301 -8.74 -5.06 -11.64
CA THR A 301 -7.64 -5.78 -12.25
C THR A 301 -6.88 -4.81 -13.17
N ALA A 302 -5.57 -4.96 -13.22
CA ALA A 302 -4.72 -4.26 -14.18
C ALA A 302 -4.02 -5.29 -15.06
N SER A 303 -3.59 -4.89 -16.24
CA SER A 303 -3.03 -5.79 -17.25
C SER A 303 -1.88 -5.15 -18.02
N GLU A 304 -1.19 -5.99 -18.80
CA GLU A 304 -0.24 -5.62 -19.84
C GLU A 304 -0.92 -5.08 -21.11
N ASP A 305 -2.26 -5.08 -21.15
CA ASP A 305 -3.00 -4.45 -22.23
C ASP A 305 -2.68 -2.94 -22.30
N LYS A 306 -2.40 -2.48 -23.52
CA LYS A 306 -2.05 -1.07 -23.75
C LYS A 306 -3.33 -0.30 -24.03
N PHE A 307 -3.83 0.43 -23.05
CA PHE A 307 -4.95 1.36 -23.26
C PHE A 307 -4.45 2.77 -23.57
N VAL A 308 -4.35 3.10 -24.87
CA VAL A 308 -3.67 4.32 -25.35
C VAL A 308 -4.52 5.61 -25.21
N HIS A 309 -5.81 5.51 -24.86
CA HIS A 309 -6.66 6.69 -24.67
C HIS A 309 -6.66 7.18 -23.21
N GLY A 310 -5.58 7.87 -22.82
CA GLY A 310 -5.55 8.68 -21.59
C GLY A 310 -5.07 7.96 -20.32
N GLY A 311 -4.47 6.78 -20.46
CA GLY A 311 -3.89 6.02 -19.35
C GLY A 311 -2.38 5.82 -19.42
N HIS A 312 -1.91 4.80 -18.71
CA HIS A 312 -0.50 4.43 -18.72
C HIS A 312 -0.09 3.99 -20.14
N MET A 313 1.10 4.41 -20.54
CA MET A 313 1.69 4.04 -21.83
C MET A 313 2.58 2.78 -21.72
N GLY A 314 2.79 2.30 -20.49
CA GLY A 314 3.55 1.10 -20.15
C GLY A 314 2.71 0.11 -19.35
N LYS A 315 3.34 -1.02 -19.03
CA LYS A 315 2.75 -2.07 -18.20
C LYS A 315 2.50 -1.56 -16.79
N VAL A 316 1.29 -1.75 -16.28
CA VAL A 316 0.94 -1.42 -14.89
C VAL A 316 1.61 -2.42 -13.95
N THR A 317 2.43 -1.91 -13.03
CA THR A 317 3.27 -2.72 -12.14
C THR A 317 2.72 -2.83 -10.72
N ASP A 318 1.99 -1.83 -10.23
CA ASP A 318 1.30 -1.88 -8.94
C ASP A 318 0.03 -1.02 -8.98
N PHE A 319 -0.92 -1.38 -8.13
CA PHE A 319 -2.25 -0.81 -8.09
C PHE A 319 -2.84 -0.84 -6.67
N SER A 320 -3.35 0.30 -6.20
CA SER A 320 -3.91 0.39 -4.85
C SER A 320 -5.12 1.30 -4.78
N TRP A 321 -6.16 0.85 -4.09
CA TRP A 321 -7.28 1.72 -3.70
C TRP A 321 -6.87 2.68 -2.59
N LEU A 322 -7.50 3.86 -2.54
CA LEU A 322 -7.36 4.76 -1.40
C LEU A 322 -8.17 4.20 -0.20
N PHE A 323 -7.46 3.87 0.88
CA PHE A 323 -8.04 3.21 2.05
C PHE A 323 -8.36 4.14 3.22
N CYS A 324 -7.86 5.38 3.17
CA CYS A 324 -7.87 6.30 4.32
C CYS A 324 -9.16 7.12 4.45
N ASP A 325 -9.90 7.32 3.35
CA ASP A 325 -11.07 8.19 3.35
C ASP A 325 -12.30 7.49 2.78
N ARG A 326 -13.31 7.29 3.63
CA ARG A 326 -14.62 6.78 3.22
C ARG A 326 -15.39 7.78 2.36
N HIS A 327 -14.99 9.05 2.32
CA HIS A 327 -15.58 10.07 1.46
C HIS A 327 -15.19 9.91 -0.01
N TYR A 328 -14.08 9.22 -0.30
CA TYR A 328 -13.61 8.95 -1.66
C TYR A 328 -13.38 7.44 -1.90
N PRO A 329 -14.42 6.60 -1.73
CA PRO A 329 -14.28 5.14 -1.80
C PRO A 329 -14.02 4.63 -3.23
N LEU A 330 -14.18 5.50 -4.23
CA LEU A 330 -14.02 5.25 -5.65
C LEU A 330 -12.70 5.79 -6.21
N SER A 331 -11.79 6.21 -5.33
CA SER A 331 -10.50 6.75 -5.74
C SER A 331 -9.38 5.73 -5.55
N MET A 332 -8.45 5.71 -6.49
CA MET A 332 -7.41 4.69 -6.60
C MET A 332 -6.14 5.27 -7.25
N CYS A 333 -5.02 4.57 -7.13
CA CYS A 333 -3.77 4.93 -7.78
C CYS A 333 -3.14 3.72 -8.49
N SER A 334 -2.44 4.00 -9.59
CA SER A 334 -1.68 3.02 -10.35
C SER A 334 -0.32 3.57 -10.73
N ILE A 335 0.64 2.68 -10.87
CA ILE A 335 1.99 2.98 -11.37
C ILE A 335 2.33 2.05 -12.52
N SER A 336 3.20 2.50 -13.41
CA SER A 336 3.64 1.69 -14.55
C SER A 336 5.12 1.93 -14.86
N GLU A 337 5.67 1.08 -15.72
CA GLU A 337 7.04 1.18 -16.25
C GLU A 337 7.30 2.48 -17.02
N ASP A 338 6.25 3.22 -17.40
CA ASP A 338 6.36 4.54 -18.04
C ASP A 338 6.79 5.67 -17.09
N GLY A 339 6.73 5.45 -15.77
CA GLY A 339 7.24 6.34 -14.72
C GLY A 339 6.19 7.16 -13.92
N PRO A 340 5.12 7.70 -14.53
CA PRO A 340 4.05 8.38 -13.81
C PRO A 340 3.31 7.50 -12.80
N ILE A 341 2.83 8.17 -11.75
CA ILE A 341 1.77 7.65 -10.88
C ILE A 341 0.47 8.33 -11.30
N HIS A 342 -0.55 7.56 -11.64
CA HIS A 342 -1.88 8.09 -11.93
C HIS A 342 -2.78 7.94 -10.73
N MET A 343 -3.58 8.97 -10.46
CA MET A 343 -4.69 8.92 -9.51
C MET A 343 -5.99 8.97 -10.28
N TRP A 344 -6.88 8.04 -9.98
CA TRP A 344 -8.15 7.89 -10.65
C TRP A 344 -9.28 8.08 -9.66
N GLN A 345 -10.36 8.71 -10.12
CA GLN A 345 -11.61 8.78 -9.38
C GLN A 345 -12.71 8.28 -10.31
N LEU A 346 -13.28 7.13 -9.98
CA LEU A 346 -14.38 6.57 -10.76
C LEU A 346 -15.61 7.46 -10.59
N ASN A 347 -16.27 7.72 -11.71
CA ASN A 347 -17.50 8.46 -11.67
C ASN A 347 -18.63 7.60 -11.09
N SER A 348 -19.31 8.11 -10.06
CA SER A 348 -20.45 7.43 -9.42
C SER A 348 -21.55 7.01 -10.41
N TYR A 349 -21.70 7.75 -11.52
CA TYR A 349 -22.67 7.42 -12.58
C TYR A 349 -22.37 6.11 -13.32
N ALA A 350 -21.13 5.61 -13.30
CA ALA A 350 -20.76 4.36 -13.95
C ALA A 350 -21.43 3.12 -13.33
N PHE A 351 -21.95 3.25 -12.11
CA PHE A 351 -22.56 2.16 -11.34
C PHE A 351 -24.08 2.27 -11.23
N LEU A 352 -24.69 3.29 -11.85
CA LEU A 352 -26.14 3.37 -11.93
C LEU A 352 -26.66 2.41 -13.00
N PRO A 353 -27.70 1.61 -12.72
CA PRO A 353 -28.37 0.86 -13.76
C PRO A 353 -28.86 1.84 -14.83
N ALA A 354 -28.64 1.51 -16.10
CA ALA A 354 -28.86 2.37 -17.27
C ALA A 354 -30.28 2.97 -17.42
N ARG A 355 -31.22 2.68 -16.50
CA ARG A 355 -32.63 3.07 -16.56
C ARG A 355 -33.08 4.21 -15.64
N LYS A 356 -32.23 4.82 -14.81
CA LYS A 356 -32.61 6.04 -14.07
C LYS A 356 -31.44 6.99 -13.89
N VAL A 357 -31.19 7.84 -14.88
CA VAL A 357 -30.36 9.03 -14.72
C VAL A 357 -31.27 10.25 -14.71
N ASP A 358 -31.93 10.49 -13.57
CA ASP A 358 -32.40 11.82 -13.24
C ASP A 358 -31.29 12.51 -12.45
N ARG A 359 -30.86 13.69 -12.93
CA ARG A 359 -29.59 14.37 -12.54
C ARG A 359 -29.53 14.84 -11.08
N THR A 360 -30.54 14.57 -10.26
CA THR A 360 -30.68 15.09 -8.89
C THR A 360 -30.52 14.03 -7.79
N ASP A 361 -30.46 12.73 -8.12
CA ASP A 361 -30.49 11.66 -7.10
C ASP A 361 -29.13 10.98 -6.81
N ALA A 362 -28.10 11.19 -7.64
CA ALA A 362 -26.83 10.45 -7.54
C ALA A 362 -26.01 10.76 -6.27
N VAL A 363 -26.24 11.90 -5.61
CA VAL A 363 -25.50 12.28 -4.38
C VAL A 363 -26.10 11.65 -3.12
N LYS A 364 -27.33 11.12 -3.17
CA LYS A 364 -28.06 10.64 -1.97
C LYS A 364 -27.95 9.14 -1.70
N GLN A 365 -27.42 8.34 -2.63
CA GLN A 365 -27.43 6.87 -2.51
C GLN A 365 -26.22 6.27 -1.78
N PHE A 366 -25.14 7.03 -1.54
CA PHE A 366 -24.09 6.61 -0.61
C PHE A 366 -24.39 7.12 0.79
N LYS A 367 -25.23 6.39 1.54
CA LYS A 367 -25.25 6.56 3.00
C LYS A 367 -24.04 5.84 3.59
N PRO A 368 -23.12 6.54 4.28
CA PRO A 368 -22.09 5.85 5.05
C PRO A 368 -22.77 4.92 6.05
N VAL A 369 -22.29 3.68 6.15
CA VAL A 369 -22.75 2.71 7.16
C VAL A 369 -22.62 3.38 8.53
N LYS A 370 -23.76 3.52 9.24
CA LYS A 370 -23.80 4.08 10.59
C LYS A 370 -22.88 3.28 11.50
N GLU A 371 -22.17 3.98 12.39
CA GLU A 371 -21.39 3.36 13.46
C GLU A 371 -22.25 2.32 14.18
N VAL A 372 -21.81 1.05 14.17
CA VAL A 372 -22.24 0.11 15.20
C VAL A 372 -21.57 0.62 16.47
N GLN A 373 -22.32 1.38 17.27
CA GLN A 373 -21.91 1.71 18.62
C GLN A 373 -21.65 0.40 19.34
N SER A 374 -20.40 0.17 19.75
CA SER A 374 -20.08 -0.87 20.71
C SER A 374 -20.88 -0.56 21.97
N SER A 375 -21.86 -1.41 22.27
CA SER A 375 -22.59 -1.37 23.53
C SER A 375 -21.60 -1.70 24.65
N SER A 376 -20.98 -0.66 25.21
CA SER A 376 -20.38 -0.77 26.54
C SER A 376 -21.52 -0.92 27.53
N ALA A 377 -21.65 -2.12 28.08
CA ALA A 377 -22.53 -2.40 29.21
C ALA A 377 -21.97 -1.66 30.44
N ALA A 378 -22.35 -0.39 30.60
CA ALA A 378 -22.22 0.34 31.85
C ALA A 378 -23.44 -0.02 32.72
N SER A 379 -23.18 -0.83 33.74
CA SER A 379 -24.12 -1.17 34.81
C SER A 379 -24.64 0.11 35.47
N GLY A 380 -25.96 0.29 35.40
CA GLY A 380 -26.65 1.39 36.05
C GLY A 380 -26.71 1.22 37.56
N VAL A 381 -26.09 2.13 38.29
CA VAL A 381 -26.44 2.40 39.70
C VAL A 381 -27.36 3.61 39.70
N LYS A 382 -28.64 3.36 40.01
CA LYS A 382 -29.69 4.37 40.19
C LYS A 382 -29.33 5.30 41.35
N ARG A 383 -29.31 6.62 41.13
CA ARG A 383 -29.52 7.61 42.20
C ARG A 383 -30.90 8.26 42.00
N SER A 384 -31.80 7.97 42.92
CA SER A 384 -33.14 8.52 43.00
C SER A 384 -33.11 9.99 43.42
N LYS A 385 -34.08 10.74 42.88
CA LYS A 385 -34.41 12.12 43.25
C LYS A 385 -34.92 12.19 44.69
N ALA A 386 -34.43 13.16 45.46
CA ALA A 386 -35.17 13.75 46.58
C ALA A 386 -35.09 15.28 46.44
N ALA A 387 -36.24 15.92 46.58
CA ALA A 387 -36.50 17.31 46.26
C ALA A 387 -36.38 18.23 47.48
N LYS A 388 -36.15 19.52 47.19
CA LYS A 388 -36.61 20.74 47.90
C LYS A 388 -36.66 20.71 49.44
N LEU A 389 -35.82 21.55 50.06
CA LEU A 389 -36.28 22.45 51.12
C LEU A 389 -35.50 23.78 51.10
N GLN A 390 -36.25 24.87 51.24
CA GLN A 390 -35.82 26.26 51.20
C GLN A 390 -35.35 26.75 52.58
N ARG A 391 -34.44 27.73 52.53
CA ARG A 391 -34.31 28.95 53.36
C ARG A 391 -33.86 28.87 54.83
N SER A 392 -32.94 29.81 55.10
CA SER A 392 -32.70 30.60 56.32
C SER A 392 -32.26 29.89 57.61
N ALA A 393 -31.02 30.18 58.03
CA ALA A 393 -30.76 30.96 59.24
C ALA A 393 -29.24 31.16 59.42
N ALA A 394 -28.78 32.39 59.27
CA ALA A 394 -27.59 32.89 59.95
C ALA A 394 -28.10 33.87 61.01
N ALA A 395 -27.98 33.52 62.29
CA ALA A 395 -28.00 34.43 63.43
C ALA A 395 -27.68 33.68 64.73
N SER A 396 -26.66 34.16 65.47
CA SER A 396 -26.44 34.01 66.94
C SER A 396 -26.27 32.57 67.46
N LYS A 397 -25.14 32.16 68.04
CA LYS A 397 -24.35 32.77 69.12
C LYS A 397 -22.93 32.20 69.11
#